data_AF-A0A662UUQ7-F1
#
_entry.id   AF-A0A662UUQ7-F1
#
_cell.length_a   1.000
_cell.length_b   1.000
_cell.length_c   1.000
_cell.angle_alpha   90.00
_cell.angle_beta   90.00
_cell.angle_gamma   90.00
#
_symmetry.space_group_name_H-M   'P 1'
#
loop_
_entity.id
_entity.type
_entity.pdbx_description
1 polymer ?
#
loop_
_entity_poly.entity_id
_entity_poly.type
_entity_poly.pdbx_seq_one_letter_code
_entity_poly.pdbx_strand_id
1 'polypeptide(L)'
;VIATVIIVAVAITIAIAVAFWMTGIVGAMTRFEKLEIPTIYAVSYDESSIGEEGTDINGDGDSQDTGWMVVLQVKNTGTSDTTIDQIYINGKPYDYYNTDSNIAICYASGTESPTDVTEVYSEGKCNSDNNWNSFDTSRVSLKSGGNATIVIVIQSGGYFNPGMTIEVKLHTSAGNEYPKQVQLP
;
A
#
# COMPACT_ATOMS: atom_id res chain seq x y z
N VAL A 1 -37.01 40.21 -39.10
CA VAL A 1 -36.27 39.05 -39.66
C VAL A 1 -34.80 39.03 -39.22
N ILE A 2 -34.07 40.16 -39.20
CA ILE A 2 -32.66 40.18 -38.76
C ILE A 2 -32.50 39.81 -37.28
N ALA A 3 -33.32 40.37 -36.39
CA ALA A 3 -33.25 40.09 -34.96
C ALA A 3 -33.47 38.61 -34.61
N THR A 4 -34.40 37.94 -35.29
CA THR A 4 -34.69 36.52 -35.07
C THR A 4 -33.52 35.64 -35.49
N VAL A 5 -32.78 36.01 -36.55
CA VAL A 5 -31.59 35.27 -36.98
C VAL A 5 -30.45 35.41 -35.97
N ILE A 6 -30.21 36.61 -35.43
CA ILE A 6 -29.15 36.84 -34.43
C ILE A 6 -29.43 36.05 -33.16
N ILE A 7 -30.66 36.08 -32.66
CA ILE A 7 -31.04 35.36 -31.43
C ILE A 7 -30.87 33.85 -31.63
N VAL A 8 -31.31 33.31 -32.77
CA VAL A 8 -31.14 31.88 -33.07
C VAL A 8 -29.67 31.51 -33.17
N ALA A 9 -28.83 32.33 -33.81
CA ALA A 9 -27.40 32.08 -33.91
C ALA A 9 -26.73 32.04 -32.52
N VAL A 10 -26.99 33.05 -31.67
CA VAL A 10 -26.45 33.12 -30.31
C VAL A 10 -26.93 31.95 -29.46
N ALA A 11 -28.22 31.59 -29.56
CA ALA A 11 -28.79 30.46 -28.82
C ALA A 11 -28.08 29.14 -29.19
N ILE A 12 -27.84 28.90 -30.48
CA ILE A 12 -27.11 27.71 -30.95
C ILE A 12 -25.66 27.73 -30.43
N THR A 13 -24.98 28.88 -30.50
CA THR A 13 -23.60 28.99 -30.02
C THR A 13 -23.48 28.66 -28.54
N ILE A 14 -24.37 29.20 -27.70
CA ILE A 14 -24.37 28.92 -26.25
C ILE A 14 -24.71 27.45 -25.97
N ALA A 15 -25.69 26.88 -26.68
CA ALA A 15 -26.06 25.48 -26.51
C ALA A 15 -24.89 24.53 -26.79
N ILE A 16 -24.13 24.77 -27.86
CA ILE A 16 -22.95 23.97 -28.21
C ILE A 16 -21.85 24.13 -27.16
N ALA A 17 -21.61 25.36 -26.67
CA ALA A 17 -20.63 25.60 -25.62
C ALA A 17 -20.96 24.83 -24.33
N VAL A 18 -22.23 24.84 -23.90
CA VAL A 18 -22.68 24.11 -22.72
C VAL A 18 -22.60 22.59 -22.94
N ALA A 19 -22.96 22.10 -24.13
CA ALA A 19 -22.85 20.68 -24.46
C ALA A 19 -21.40 20.16 -24.38
N PHE A 20 -20.43 20.93 -24.90
CA PHE A 20 -19.02 20.58 -24.77
C PHE A 20 -18.53 20.67 -23.32
N TRP A 21 -18.99 21.65 -22.56
CA TRP A 21 -18.64 21.78 -21.15
C TRP A 21 -19.17 20.60 -20.32
N MET A 22 -20.42 20.19 -20.53
CA MET A 22 -21.00 19.02 -19.86
C MET A 22 -20.27 17.72 -20.25
N THR A 23 -19.91 17.55 -21.52
CA THR A 23 -19.13 16.38 -21.96
C THR A 23 -17.74 16.35 -21.32
N GLY A 24 -17.10 17.52 -21.17
CA GLY A 24 -15.82 17.65 -20.48
C GLY A 24 -15.89 17.26 -19.00
N ILE A 25 -16.95 17.66 -18.29
CA ILE A 25 -17.15 17.28 -16.88
C ILE A 25 -17.37 15.78 -16.73
N VAL A 26 -18.20 15.17 -17.58
CA VAL A 26 -18.41 13.71 -17.55
C VAL A 26 -17.09 12.95 -17.77
N GLY A 27 -16.22 13.44 -18.66
CA GLY A 27 -14.88 12.87 -18.85
C GLY A 27 -13.99 12.93 -17.61
N ALA A 28 -14.12 13.99 -16.78
CA ALA A 28 -13.38 14.11 -15.52
C ALA A 28 -13.92 13.18 -14.43
N MET A 29 -15.24 12.96 -14.38
CA MET A 29 -15.89 12.15 -13.33
C MET A 29 -15.82 10.63 -13.56
N THR A 30 -15.43 10.18 -14.76
CA THR A 30 -15.28 8.75 -15.08
C THR A 30 -13.89 8.20 -14.74
N ARG A 31 -12.91 9.08 -14.47
CA ARG A 31 -11.60 8.71 -13.92
C ARG A 31 -11.70 8.75 -12.41
N PHE A 32 -11.77 7.58 -11.81
CA PHE A 32 -11.75 7.43 -10.37
C PHE A 32 -10.67 6.45 -9.96
N GLU A 33 -10.03 6.79 -8.86
CA GLU A 33 -9.17 5.88 -8.15
C GLU A 33 -10.01 4.98 -7.24
N LYS A 34 -9.65 3.71 -7.18
CA LYS A 34 -10.21 2.79 -6.20
C LYS A 34 -9.23 1.66 -5.92
N LEU A 35 -8.63 1.66 -4.73
CA LEU A 35 -7.88 0.51 -4.24
C LEU A 35 -8.79 -0.43 -3.44
N GLU A 36 -8.55 -1.71 -3.58
CA GLU A 36 -9.12 -2.75 -2.75
C GLU A 36 -8.00 -3.57 -2.13
N ILE A 37 -8.19 -3.95 -0.86
CA ILE A 37 -7.29 -4.86 -0.14
C ILE A 37 -8.06 -6.17 0.06
N PRO A 38 -8.11 -7.05 -0.98
CA PRO A 38 -8.87 -8.31 -0.92
C PRO A 38 -8.39 -9.23 0.21
N THR A 39 -7.09 -9.27 0.45
CA THR A 39 -6.46 -10.21 1.37
C THR A 39 -5.54 -9.47 2.31
N ILE A 40 -5.69 -9.73 3.61
CA ILE A 40 -4.72 -9.37 4.64
C ILE A 40 -4.63 -10.52 5.64
N TYR A 41 -3.42 -10.91 6.01
CA TYR A 41 -3.17 -11.87 7.08
C TYR A 41 -1.79 -11.65 7.68
N ALA A 42 -1.58 -12.18 8.88
CA ALA A 42 -0.29 -12.16 9.57
C ALA A 42 0.18 -13.59 9.83
N VAL A 43 1.48 -13.82 9.72
CA VAL A 43 2.16 -15.09 10.00
C VAL A 43 3.30 -14.80 10.95
N SER A 44 3.43 -15.56 12.03
CA SER A 44 4.60 -15.49 12.91
C SER A 44 5.79 -16.19 12.26
N TYR A 45 6.99 -15.65 12.42
CA TYR A 45 8.23 -16.29 12.00
C TYR A 45 9.27 -16.23 13.12
N ASP A 46 10.23 -17.13 13.07
CA ASP A 46 11.39 -17.14 13.96
C ASP A 46 12.43 -16.17 13.42
N GLU A 47 12.76 -15.13 14.18
CA GLU A 47 13.66 -14.06 13.75
C GLU A 47 15.10 -14.54 13.49
N SER A 48 15.50 -15.66 14.09
CA SER A 48 16.78 -16.28 13.77
C SER A 48 16.90 -16.66 12.28
N SER A 49 15.78 -16.79 11.56
CA SER A 49 15.76 -17.11 10.12
C SER A 49 16.20 -15.95 9.23
N ILE A 50 16.11 -14.70 9.67
CA ILE A 50 16.42 -13.50 8.85
C ILE A 50 17.85 -12.97 9.02
N GLY A 51 18.69 -13.66 9.81
CA GLY A 51 20.12 -13.38 9.91
C GLY A 51 20.48 -12.17 10.78
N GLU A 52 19.52 -11.62 11.50
CA GLU A 52 19.80 -10.69 12.61
C GLU A 52 19.96 -11.51 13.89
N GLU A 53 21.16 -11.44 14.49
CA GLU A 53 21.37 -11.91 15.85
C GLU A 53 20.42 -11.10 16.75
N GLY A 54 19.28 -11.70 17.12
CA GLY A 54 18.49 -11.22 18.24
C GLY A 54 19.44 -10.96 19.40
N THR A 55 19.41 -9.76 19.96
CA THR A 55 20.25 -9.47 21.12
C THR A 55 19.81 -10.40 22.24
N ASP A 56 20.61 -11.43 22.52
CA ASP A 56 20.44 -12.34 23.65
C ASP A 56 20.39 -11.54 24.96
N ILE A 57 19.21 -11.03 25.34
CA ILE A 57 18.99 -10.34 26.62
C ILE A 57 19.24 -11.28 27.80
N ASN A 58 19.23 -12.59 27.56
CA ASN A 58 19.41 -13.63 28.58
C ASN A 58 20.76 -14.37 28.50
N GLY A 59 21.61 -14.12 27.49
CA GLY A 59 22.90 -14.81 27.31
C GLY A 59 22.81 -16.34 27.22
N ASP A 60 21.65 -16.84 26.81
CA ASP A 60 21.26 -18.26 26.75
C ASP A 60 21.68 -18.92 25.42
N GLY A 61 21.82 -18.13 24.34
CA GLY A 61 22.07 -18.62 22.99
C GLY A 61 20.81 -19.12 22.27
N ASP A 62 19.63 -18.87 22.84
CA ASP A 62 18.32 -19.21 22.28
C ASP A 62 17.40 -17.96 22.28
N SER A 63 17.79 -16.90 21.56
CA SER A 63 16.86 -15.81 21.23
C SER A 63 15.88 -16.26 20.16
N GLN A 64 14.89 -17.04 20.57
CA GLN A 64 13.67 -17.31 19.79
C GLN A 64 12.80 -16.06 19.78
N ASP A 65 13.34 -14.99 19.21
CA ASP A 65 12.62 -13.75 18.99
C ASP A 65 11.56 -14.02 17.89
N THR A 66 10.29 -13.86 18.23
CA THR A 66 9.19 -14.13 17.30
C THR A 66 8.77 -12.85 16.62
N GLY A 67 9.03 -12.76 15.32
CA GLY A 67 8.55 -11.67 14.47
C GLY A 67 7.21 -12.01 13.79
N TRP A 68 6.62 -11.02 13.12
CA TRP A 68 5.41 -11.18 12.32
C TRP A 68 5.58 -10.63 10.91
N MET A 69 5.17 -11.43 9.94
CA MET A 69 5.04 -11.02 8.55
C MET A 69 3.57 -10.79 8.25
N VAL A 70 3.21 -9.55 7.94
CA VAL A 70 1.86 -9.15 7.56
C VAL A 70 1.79 -9.01 6.05
N VAL A 71 1.03 -9.88 5.40
CA VAL A 71 0.90 -9.91 3.94
C VAL A 71 -0.41 -9.26 3.54
N LEU A 72 -0.33 -8.24 2.69
CA LEU A 72 -1.45 -7.51 2.11
C LEU A 72 -1.42 -7.67 0.59
N GLN A 73 -2.51 -8.15 0.00
CA GLN A 73 -2.70 -8.08 -1.45
C GLN A 73 -3.55 -6.86 -1.76
N VAL A 74 -3.07 -6.03 -2.68
CA VAL A 74 -3.71 -4.78 -3.06
C VAL A 74 -4.02 -4.81 -4.55
N LYS A 75 -5.21 -4.34 -4.92
CA LYS A 75 -5.69 -4.28 -6.30
C LYS A 75 -6.24 -2.90 -6.63
N ASN A 76 -5.80 -2.33 -7.74
CA ASN A 76 -6.44 -1.13 -8.29
C ASN A 76 -7.64 -1.55 -9.15
N THR A 77 -8.84 -1.33 -8.62
CA THR A 77 -10.13 -1.53 -9.32
C THR A 77 -10.68 -0.25 -9.94
N GLY A 78 -9.97 0.86 -9.78
CA GLY A 78 -10.28 2.13 -10.41
C GLY A 78 -9.98 2.16 -11.90
N THR A 79 -10.39 3.23 -12.55
CA THR A 79 -10.15 3.50 -13.98
C THR A 79 -8.91 4.34 -14.24
N SER A 80 -8.28 4.86 -13.19
CA SER A 80 -7.00 5.57 -13.24
C SER A 80 -5.90 4.77 -12.54
N ASP A 81 -4.66 4.99 -12.97
CA ASP A 81 -3.48 4.51 -12.25
C ASP A 81 -3.40 5.20 -10.88
N THR A 82 -2.86 4.49 -9.90
CA THR A 82 -2.80 4.90 -8.49
C THR A 82 -1.42 4.62 -7.95
N THR A 83 -0.91 5.52 -7.11
CA THR A 83 0.35 5.33 -6.42
C THR A 83 0.11 5.38 -4.92
N ILE A 84 0.55 4.35 -4.21
CA ILE A 84 0.60 4.30 -2.75
C ILE A 84 1.90 4.99 -2.34
N ASP A 85 1.77 6.12 -1.66
CA ASP A 85 2.87 7.01 -1.31
C ASP A 85 3.24 6.94 0.18
N GLN A 86 2.29 6.56 1.04
CA GLN A 86 2.50 6.41 2.48
C GLN A 86 1.74 5.20 3.02
N ILE A 87 2.30 4.56 4.05
CA ILE A 87 1.67 3.46 4.78
C ILE A 87 1.71 3.80 6.27
N TYR A 88 0.57 3.69 6.93
CA TYR A 88 0.42 3.93 8.35
C TYR A 88 0.16 2.62 9.08
N ILE A 89 0.82 2.44 10.21
CA ILE A 89 0.63 1.32 11.13
C ILE A 89 0.19 1.90 12.48
N ASN A 90 -1.02 1.56 12.91
CA ASN A 90 -1.66 2.11 14.11
C ASN A 90 -1.66 3.65 14.16
N GLY A 91 -1.90 4.29 13.01
CA GLY A 91 -1.95 5.74 12.88
C GLY A 91 -0.58 6.44 12.84
N LYS A 92 0.53 5.71 12.96
CA LYS A 92 1.88 6.26 12.77
C LYS A 92 2.38 5.94 11.36
N PRO A 93 3.00 6.91 10.66
CA PRO A 93 3.57 6.65 9.33
C PRO A 93 4.74 5.67 9.43
N TYR A 94 5.01 4.91 8.37
CA TYR A 94 6.14 3.98 8.29
C TYR A 94 7.48 4.64 8.66
N ASP A 95 7.70 5.87 8.23
CA ASP A 95 8.93 6.63 8.51
C ASP A 95 9.20 6.82 10.01
N TYR A 96 8.18 6.73 10.87
CA TYR A 96 8.34 6.75 12.33
C TYR A 96 9.06 5.49 12.85
N TYR A 97 8.90 4.35 12.19
CA TYR A 97 9.44 3.06 12.61
C TYR A 97 10.81 2.74 11.98
N ASN A 98 11.21 3.46 10.93
CA ASN A 98 12.49 3.27 10.22
C ASN A 98 13.73 3.70 11.05
N THR A 99 13.56 4.25 12.26
CA THR A 99 14.71 4.62 13.12
C THR A 99 15.31 3.44 13.87
N ASP A 100 14.52 2.39 14.12
CA ASP A 100 14.91 1.28 14.99
C ASP A 100 15.13 -0.04 14.20
N SER A 101 14.98 -0.03 12.87
CA SER A 101 15.00 -1.22 11.99
C SER A 101 13.95 -2.30 12.26
N ASN A 102 13.20 -2.24 13.36
CA ASN A 102 12.21 -3.25 13.74
C ASN A 102 11.05 -3.46 12.76
N ILE A 103 10.85 -2.55 11.79
CA ILE A 103 9.81 -2.70 10.77
C ILE A 103 10.39 -2.41 9.39
N ALA A 104 10.18 -3.35 8.47
CA ALA A 104 10.46 -3.17 7.06
C ALA A 104 9.19 -3.35 6.23
N ILE A 105 9.04 -2.58 5.16
CA ILE A 105 7.96 -2.76 4.19
C ILE A 105 8.57 -3.11 2.83
N CYS A 106 8.22 -4.30 2.35
CA CYS A 106 8.63 -4.83 1.07
C CYS A 106 7.41 -4.98 0.15
N TYR A 107 7.59 -4.83 -1.15
CA TYR A 107 6.52 -5.04 -2.12
C TYR A 107 6.99 -5.72 -3.40
N ALA A 108 6.07 -6.47 -4.01
CA ALA A 108 6.25 -7.10 -5.31
C ALA A 108 5.00 -6.86 -6.18
N SER A 109 5.19 -6.73 -7.49
CA SER A 109 4.06 -6.64 -8.42
C SER A 109 3.39 -8.01 -8.57
N GLY A 110 2.07 -8.05 -8.61
CA GLY A 110 1.30 -9.30 -8.75
C GLY A 110 0.54 -9.68 -7.49
N THR A 111 0.33 -10.98 -7.30
CA THR A 111 -0.42 -11.56 -6.17
C THR A 111 0.41 -12.65 -5.50
N GLU A 112 1.67 -12.31 -5.24
CA GLU A 112 2.59 -13.20 -4.51
C GLU A 112 2.03 -13.49 -3.12
N SER A 113 2.24 -14.71 -2.64
CA SER A 113 1.88 -15.15 -1.29
C SER A 113 3.10 -15.85 -0.71
N PRO A 114 4.04 -15.08 -0.12
CA PRO A 114 5.29 -15.62 0.38
C PRO A 114 5.01 -16.67 1.46
N THR A 115 5.75 -17.77 1.41
CA THR A 115 5.57 -18.88 2.37
C THR A 115 6.49 -18.76 3.57
N ASP A 116 7.58 -18.02 3.41
CA ASP A 116 8.63 -17.80 4.40
C ASP A 116 9.05 -16.32 4.36
N VAL A 117 9.44 -15.77 5.51
CA VAL A 117 9.91 -14.38 5.62
C VAL A 117 11.19 -14.16 4.82
N THR A 118 12.06 -15.17 4.72
CA THR A 118 13.36 -15.09 4.02
C THR A 118 13.23 -14.88 2.52
N GLU A 119 12.08 -15.24 1.95
CA GLU A 119 11.74 -14.94 0.56
C GLU A 119 11.60 -13.44 0.33
N VAL A 120 11.16 -12.71 1.36
CA VAL A 120 10.78 -11.29 1.31
C VAL A 120 11.86 -10.39 1.90
N TYR A 121 12.45 -10.80 3.02
CA TYR A 121 13.37 -10.00 3.82
C TYR A 121 14.47 -10.88 4.41
N SER A 122 15.71 -10.46 4.23
CA SER A 122 16.89 -11.17 4.73
C SER A 122 18.03 -10.18 4.93
N GLU A 123 18.87 -10.41 5.95
CA GLU A 123 20.06 -9.59 6.22
C GLU A 123 19.76 -8.07 6.32
N GLY A 124 18.67 -7.69 6.99
CA GLY A 124 18.33 -6.28 7.20
C GLY A 124 17.72 -5.55 6.00
N LYS A 125 17.35 -6.25 4.92
CA LYS A 125 16.85 -5.65 3.67
C LYS A 125 15.78 -6.49 2.98
N CYS A 126 14.93 -5.84 2.17
CA CYS A 126 14.03 -6.54 1.26
C CYS A 126 14.85 -7.34 0.22
N ASN A 127 14.43 -8.57 -0.03
CA ASN A 127 15.14 -9.53 -0.88
C ASN A 127 14.91 -9.22 -2.37
N SER A 128 15.78 -8.38 -2.93
CA SER A 128 15.73 -7.99 -4.35
C SER A 128 15.95 -9.16 -5.31
N ASP A 129 16.62 -10.23 -4.88
CA ASP A 129 16.86 -11.40 -5.74
C ASP A 129 15.55 -12.15 -6.03
N ASN A 130 14.59 -12.07 -5.11
CA ASN A 130 13.23 -12.57 -5.28
C ASN A 130 12.24 -11.50 -5.79
N ASN A 131 12.73 -10.42 -6.38
CA ASN A 131 11.94 -9.28 -6.89
C ASN A 131 11.14 -8.51 -5.83
N TRP A 132 11.54 -8.57 -4.55
CA TRP A 132 10.97 -7.71 -3.51
C TRP A 132 11.70 -6.38 -3.45
N ASN A 133 10.93 -5.30 -3.49
CA ASN A 133 11.43 -3.94 -3.46
C ASN A 133 11.11 -3.29 -2.11
N SER A 134 12.01 -2.44 -1.61
CA SER A 134 11.74 -1.66 -0.40
C SER A 134 10.82 -0.48 -0.69
N PHE A 135 9.84 -0.25 0.19
CA PHE A 135 8.94 0.91 0.11
C PHE A 135 9.65 2.25 0.39
N ASP A 136 10.77 2.22 1.13
CA ASP A 136 11.53 3.42 1.51
C ASP A 136 12.11 4.12 0.27
N THR A 137 12.67 3.34 -0.66
CA THR A 137 13.32 3.86 -1.87
C THR A 137 12.37 4.05 -3.04
N SER A 138 11.17 3.46 -2.98
CA SER A 138 10.22 3.47 -4.10
C SER A 138 8.76 3.40 -3.64
N ARG A 139 7.93 4.27 -4.21
CA ARG A 139 6.47 4.23 -4.03
C ARG A 139 5.85 3.12 -4.87
N VAL A 140 4.73 2.57 -4.42
CA VAL A 140 4.07 1.46 -5.14
C VAL A 140 3.07 2.03 -6.14
N SER A 141 3.42 2.02 -7.43
CA SER A 141 2.52 2.43 -8.50
C SER A 141 1.79 1.25 -9.10
N LEU A 142 0.46 1.34 -9.15
CA LEU A 142 -0.47 0.34 -9.64
C LEU A 142 -1.26 0.91 -10.81
N LYS A 143 -1.06 0.32 -11.99
CA LYS A 143 -1.92 0.60 -13.15
C LYS A 143 -3.37 0.19 -12.86
N SER A 144 -4.31 0.80 -13.56
CA SER A 144 -5.72 0.37 -13.54
C SER A 144 -5.82 -1.15 -13.82
N GLY A 145 -6.49 -1.88 -12.94
CA GLY A 145 -6.61 -3.35 -12.98
C GLY A 145 -5.39 -4.13 -12.46
N GLY A 146 -4.29 -3.45 -12.11
CA GLY A 146 -3.07 -4.04 -11.59
C GLY A 146 -3.17 -4.45 -10.12
N ASN A 147 -2.29 -5.38 -9.73
CA ASN A 147 -2.17 -5.89 -8.36
C ASN A 147 -0.73 -5.74 -7.85
N ALA A 148 -0.56 -5.62 -6.55
CA ALA A 148 0.72 -5.79 -5.86
C ALA A 148 0.49 -6.50 -4.53
N THR A 149 1.52 -7.21 -4.08
CA THR A 149 1.61 -7.70 -2.71
C THR A 149 2.54 -6.78 -1.94
N ILE A 150 2.07 -6.30 -0.80
CA ILE A 150 2.84 -5.53 0.18
C ILE A 150 3.00 -6.41 1.41
N VAL A 151 4.23 -6.52 1.90
CA VAL A 151 4.55 -7.29 3.09
C VAL A 151 5.19 -6.35 4.10
N ILE A 152 4.61 -6.31 5.29
CA ILE A 152 5.16 -5.60 6.43
C ILE A 152 5.83 -6.65 7.31
N VAL A 153 7.15 -6.57 7.41
CA VAL A 153 7.95 -7.40 8.29
C VAL A 153 8.11 -6.64 9.60
N ILE A 154 7.66 -7.25 10.69
CA ILE A 154 7.74 -6.73 12.05
C ILE A 154 8.65 -7.67 12.82
N GLN A 155 9.81 -7.19 13.23
CA GLN A 155 10.75 -7.93 14.06
C GLN A 155 10.27 -8.00 15.51
N SER A 156 10.79 -8.98 16.25
CA SER A 156 10.57 -9.11 17.69
C SER A 156 11.16 -7.90 18.41
N GLY A 157 10.61 -7.62 19.59
CA GLY A 157 10.97 -6.45 20.37
C GLY A 157 10.30 -5.15 19.88
N GLY A 158 10.07 -4.23 20.83
CA GLY A 158 9.47 -2.93 20.55
C GLY A 158 7.98 -2.82 20.87
N TYR A 159 7.19 -2.35 19.89
CA TYR A 159 5.83 -1.80 20.06
C TYR A 159 4.67 -2.80 19.89
N PHE A 160 4.95 -4.04 19.50
CA PHE A 160 3.95 -5.04 19.13
C PHE A 160 4.07 -6.29 19.99
N ASN A 161 2.93 -6.80 20.43
CA ASN A 161 2.83 -8.00 21.25
C ASN A 161 1.94 -9.03 20.55
N PRO A 162 2.15 -10.34 20.81
CA PRO A 162 1.29 -11.39 20.30
C PRO A 162 -0.19 -11.16 20.66
N GLY A 163 -1.10 -11.48 19.74
CA GLY A 163 -2.54 -11.34 19.94
C GLY A 163 -3.10 -9.93 19.77
N MET A 164 -2.26 -8.91 19.57
CA MET A 164 -2.72 -7.54 19.28
C MET A 164 -3.30 -7.43 17.87
N THR A 165 -4.32 -6.58 17.72
CA THR A 165 -4.82 -6.19 16.39
C THR A 165 -4.12 -4.90 15.96
N ILE A 166 -3.51 -4.92 14.78
CA ILE A 166 -2.91 -3.74 14.16
C ILE A 166 -3.80 -3.23 13.04
N GLU A 167 -3.83 -1.90 12.87
CA GLU A 167 -4.43 -1.24 11.72
C GLU A 167 -3.34 -0.87 10.73
N VAL A 168 -3.45 -1.39 9.51
CA VAL A 168 -2.63 -0.99 8.36
C VAL A 168 -3.49 -0.12 7.46
N LYS A 169 -3.02 1.10 7.20
CA LYS A 169 -3.72 2.05 6.33
C LYS A 169 -2.81 2.47 5.20
N LEU A 170 -3.27 2.23 3.97
CA LEU A 170 -2.61 2.69 2.76
C LEU A 170 -3.09 4.09 2.41
N HIS A 171 -2.17 5.01 2.18
CA HIS A 171 -2.46 6.34 1.64
C HIS A 171 -1.99 6.40 0.19
N THR A 172 -2.78 7.06 -0.65
CA THR A 172 -2.45 7.26 -2.05
C THR A 172 -2.09 8.70 -2.34
N SER A 173 -1.33 8.92 -3.41
CA SER A 173 -0.99 10.26 -3.89
C SER A 173 -2.21 11.11 -4.28
N ALA A 174 -3.39 10.49 -4.46
CA ALA A 174 -4.65 11.18 -4.69
C ALA A 174 -5.33 11.66 -3.38
N GLY A 175 -4.76 11.34 -2.22
CA GLY A 175 -5.25 11.70 -0.89
C GLY A 175 -6.29 10.73 -0.32
N ASN A 176 -6.48 9.55 -0.92
CA ASN A 176 -7.42 8.54 -0.39
C ASN A 176 -6.71 7.63 0.62
N GLU A 177 -7.47 7.15 1.60
CA GLU A 177 -6.99 6.24 2.63
C GLU A 177 -7.79 4.93 2.64
N TYR A 178 -7.07 3.81 2.77
CA TYR A 178 -7.64 2.47 2.76
C TYR A 178 -7.20 1.70 4.02
N PRO A 179 -7.94 1.83 5.14
CA PRO A 179 -7.61 1.14 6.38
C PRO A 179 -8.08 -0.33 6.36
N LYS A 180 -7.25 -1.20 6.92
CA LYS A 180 -7.55 -2.61 7.14
C LYS A 180 -6.90 -3.08 8.44
N GLN A 181 -7.59 -3.93 9.19
CA GLN A 181 -7.10 -4.47 10.45
C GLN A 181 -6.73 -5.93 10.31
N VAL A 182 -5.71 -6.35 11.06
CA VAL A 182 -5.25 -7.73 11.13
C VAL A 182 -4.75 -8.04 12.55
N GLN A 183 -5.07 -9.24 13.04
CA GLN A 183 -4.59 -9.72 14.32
C GLN A 183 -3.23 -10.40 14.14
N LEU A 184 -2.27 -10.04 14.99
CA LEU A 184 -0.99 -10.72 15.09
C LEU A 184 -1.20 -12.04 15.85
N PRO A 185 -0.77 -13.19 15.28
CA PRO A 185 -0.83 -14.48 15.97
C PRO A 185 0.01 -14.51 17.25
#